data_AF-A0AA44LD81-F1
#
_entry.id   AF-A0AA44LD81-F1
#
_cell.length_a   1.000
_cell.length_b   1.000
_cell.length_c   1.000
_cell.angle_alpha   90.00
_cell.angle_beta   90.00
_cell.angle_gamma   90.00
#
_symmetry.space_group_name_H-M   'P 1'
#
loop_
_entity.id
_entity.type
_entity.pdbx_description
1 polymer ?
#
loop_
_entity_poly.entity_id
_entity_poly.type
_entity_poly.pdbx_seq_one_letter_code
_entity_poly.pdbx_strand_id
1 'polypeptide(L)'
;MKKLEWGKYALVYLAGFLTSFSGVLDSLVKIPSSYKELKNTYIYDSEFLTGQWSTNAEYSADSGELGLDPSQPKMTLSMEASEDGSASGEMMSEKICDALPLTWDIRLEADAPTFRDFFLNRKFYLKQLHEGRMQTVAVLELINEDRKRGAMTFKVVGDATGALPKQITLAKNLPQFKSDFKELSDYCADSPTKFWKDYYQRQGKKFP
;
A
#
# COMPACT_ATOMS: atom_id res chain seq x y z
N MET A 1 47.09 -30.72 33.77
CA MET A 1 46.76 -30.73 32.32
C MET A 1 45.29 -31.11 32.15
N LYS A 2 44.36 -30.14 32.11
CA LYS A 2 42.90 -30.38 31.94
C LYS A 2 42.20 -29.28 31.10
N LYS A 3 42.95 -28.48 30.34
CA LYS A 3 42.40 -27.41 29.48
C LYS A 3 42.40 -27.74 27.97
N LEU A 4 43.03 -28.84 27.56
CA LEU A 4 43.23 -29.15 26.14
C LEU A 4 42.12 -30.02 25.51
N GLU A 5 41.30 -30.69 26.31
CA GLU A 5 40.29 -31.62 25.78
C GLU A 5 38.97 -30.94 25.40
N TRP A 6 38.56 -29.88 26.11
CA TRP A 6 37.35 -29.11 25.78
C TRP A 6 37.40 -28.39 24.43
N GLY A 7 38.61 -27.99 23.97
CA GLY A 7 38.78 -27.36 22.66
C GLY A 7 38.51 -28.31 21.50
N LYS A 8 38.79 -29.61 21.67
CA LYS A 8 38.53 -30.63 20.64
C LYS A 8 37.03 -30.88 20.47
N TYR A 9 36.27 -30.93 21.56
CA TYR A 9 34.82 -31.11 21.50
C TYR A 9 34.08 -29.89 20.96
N ALA A 10 34.54 -28.67 21.27
CA ALA A 10 33.99 -27.44 20.71
C ALA A 10 34.22 -27.32 19.19
N LEU A 11 35.41 -27.71 18.72
CA LEU A 11 35.72 -27.74 17.28
C LEU A 11 34.93 -28.82 16.53
N VAL A 12 34.68 -29.98 17.13
CA VAL A 12 33.84 -31.03 16.54
C VAL A 12 32.36 -30.60 16.52
N TYR A 13 31.88 -29.89 17.53
CA TYR A 13 30.53 -29.31 17.52
C TYR A 13 30.38 -28.21 16.46
N LEU A 14 31.37 -27.32 16.31
CA LEU A 14 31.36 -26.28 15.28
C LEU A 14 31.52 -26.87 13.87
N ALA A 15 32.37 -27.88 13.68
CA ALA A 15 32.50 -28.58 12.41
C ALA A 15 31.23 -29.38 12.07
N GLY A 16 30.64 -30.07 13.05
CA GLY A 16 29.35 -30.74 12.92
C GLY A 16 28.24 -29.76 12.54
N PHE A 17 28.14 -28.62 13.23
CA PHE A 17 27.17 -27.56 12.95
C PHE A 17 27.37 -26.99 11.53
N LEU A 18 28.61 -26.67 11.14
CA LEU A 18 28.93 -26.15 9.80
C LEU A 18 28.66 -27.16 8.68
N THR A 19 28.85 -28.47 8.93
CA THR A 19 28.50 -29.52 7.96
C THR A 19 27.01 -29.85 7.89
N SER A 20 26.24 -29.63 8.96
CA SER A 20 24.78 -29.70 8.91
C SER A 20 24.15 -28.50 8.20
N PHE A 21 24.83 -27.33 8.17
CA PHE A 21 24.40 -26.19 7.37
C PHE A 21 24.84 -26.28 5.90
N SER A 22 25.87 -27.06 5.55
CA SER A 22 26.25 -27.23 4.13
C SER A 22 25.21 -28.01 3.32
N GLY A 23 24.46 -28.94 3.93
CA GLY A 23 23.32 -29.61 3.27
C GLY A 23 22.09 -28.70 3.12
N VAL A 24 21.89 -27.76 4.05
CA VAL A 24 20.82 -26.74 4.00
C VAL A 24 21.17 -25.61 3.01
N LEU A 25 22.46 -25.33 2.80
CA LEU A 25 22.93 -24.37 1.81
C LEU A 25 22.81 -24.88 0.37
N ASP A 26 22.92 -26.19 0.13
CA ASP A 26 22.68 -26.76 -1.21
C ASP A 26 21.18 -26.75 -1.59
N SER A 27 20.31 -26.78 -0.58
CA SER A 27 18.87 -26.47 -0.72
C SER A 27 18.60 -24.99 -1.00
N LEU A 28 19.49 -24.08 -0.61
CA LEU A 28 19.38 -22.63 -0.87
C LEU A 28 19.75 -22.26 -2.32
N VAL A 29 20.55 -23.08 -3.02
CA VAL A 29 20.95 -22.84 -4.42
C VAL A 29 19.84 -23.22 -5.42
N LYS A 30 18.86 -24.05 -5.02
CA LYS A 30 17.66 -24.37 -5.81
C LYS A 30 16.50 -23.38 -5.64
N ILE A 31 16.73 -22.26 -4.93
CA ILE A 31 15.77 -21.19 -4.61
C ILE A 31 15.69 -20.06 -5.68
N PRO A 32 15.95 -20.24 -6.99
CA PRO A 32 15.50 -19.24 -7.96
C PRO A 32 14.04 -19.44 -8.39
N SER A 33 13.64 -20.67 -8.71
CA SER A 33 12.31 -20.97 -9.26
C SER A 33 11.26 -21.10 -8.16
N SER A 34 11.57 -21.85 -7.10
CA SER A 34 10.69 -22.01 -5.94
C SER A 34 10.50 -20.71 -5.17
N TYR A 35 11.46 -19.77 -5.21
CA TYR A 35 11.31 -18.44 -4.61
C TYR A 35 10.39 -17.53 -5.40
N LYS A 36 10.44 -17.55 -6.74
CA LYS A 36 9.48 -16.80 -7.57
C LYS A 36 8.06 -17.34 -7.38
N GLU A 37 7.90 -18.67 -7.32
CA GLU A 37 6.60 -19.30 -7.04
C GLU A 37 6.14 -19.04 -5.59
N LEU A 38 7.01 -19.16 -4.58
CA LEU A 38 6.67 -18.75 -3.20
C LEU A 38 6.35 -17.26 -3.10
N LYS A 39 7.07 -16.41 -3.83
CA LYS A 39 6.84 -14.96 -3.83
C LYS A 39 5.48 -14.61 -4.43
N ASN A 40 5.14 -15.18 -5.59
CA ASN A 40 3.87 -14.95 -6.27
C ASN A 40 2.68 -15.61 -5.54
N THR A 41 2.87 -16.84 -5.04
CA THR A 41 1.77 -17.61 -4.42
C THR A 41 1.56 -17.25 -2.94
N TYR A 42 2.61 -16.94 -2.19
CA TYR A 42 2.53 -16.78 -0.73
C TYR A 42 2.88 -15.38 -0.22
N ILE A 43 3.70 -14.60 -0.93
CA ILE A 43 4.21 -13.34 -0.39
C ILE A 43 3.38 -12.16 -0.91
N TYR A 44 3.26 -11.93 -2.22
CA TYR A 44 2.39 -10.87 -2.76
C TYR A 44 1.84 -11.21 -4.14
N ASP A 45 0.52 -11.12 -4.24
CA ASP A 45 -0.23 -11.40 -5.46
C ASP A 45 -0.48 -10.07 -6.20
N SER A 46 0.27 -9.86 -7.29
CA SER A 46 0.10 -8.68 -8.15
C SER A 46 -1.30 -8.65 -8.78
N GLU A 47 -1.91 -9.81 -9.02
CA GLU A 47 -3.29 -9.92 -9.51
C GLU A 47 -4.28 -9.46 -8.45
N PHE A 48 -4.05 -9.82 -7.18
CA PHE A 48 -4.86 -9.33 -6.07
C PHE A 48 -4.80 -7.81 -5.99
N LEU A 49 -3.62 -7.20 -5.93
CA LEU A 49 -3.43 -5.75 -5.82
C LEU A 49 -3.98 -4.98 -7.03
N THR A 50 -3.85 -5.54 -8.23
CA THR A 50 -4.30 -4.89 -9.46
C THR A 50 -5.81 -4.82 -9.55
N GLY A 51 -6.38 -3.64 -9.74
CA GLY A 51 -7.80 -3.45 -10.02
C GLY A 51 -8.40 -2.21 -9.39
N GLN A 52 -9.73 -2.24 -9.29
CA GLN A 52 -10.55 -1.14 -8.83
C GLN A 52 -11.04 -1.41 -7.41
N TRP A 53 -10.81 -0.46 -6.53
CA TRP A 53 -11.04 -0.58 -5.10
C TRP A 53 -11.89 0.58 -4.61
N SER A 54 -12.88 0.30 -3.76
CA SER A 54 -13.76 1.33 -3.19
C SER A 54 -14.08 1.02 -1.74
N THR A 55 -14.37 2.08 -0.99
CA THR A 55 -14.85 2.04 0.39
C THR A 55 -16.38 2.00 0.46
N ASN A 56 -17.04 2.42 -0.63
CA ASN A 56 -18.49 2.55 -0.69
C ASN A 56 -19.16 1.24 -1.12
N ALA A 57 -19.84 0.62 -0.16
CA ALA A 57 -20.60 -0.61 -0.35
C ALA A 57 -22.10 -0.43 -0.13
N GLU A 58 -22.65 0.77 -0.38
CA GLU A 58 -24.07 1.11 -0.18
C GLU A 58 -25.04 0.09 -0.78
N TYR A 59 -24.73 -0.46 -1.97
CA TYR A 59 -25.54 -1.49 -2.63
C TYR A 59 -24.85 -2.87 -2.66
N SER A 60 -24.04 -3.19 -1.66
CA SER A 60 -23.48 -4.54 -1.45
C SER A 60 -24.08 -5.19 -0.21
N ALA A 61 -24.70 -6.36 -0.38
CA ALA A 61 -25.30 -7.12 0.72
C ALA A 61 -24.25 -7.62 1.74
N ASP A 62 -23.00 -7.80 1.31
CA ASP A 62 -21.92 -8.40 2.10
C ASP A 62 -20.96 -7.33 2.68
N SER A 63 -21.38 -6.06 2.74
CA SER A 63 -20.55 -4.94 3.20
C SER A 63 -19.94 -5.15 4.59
N GLY A 64 -20.71 -5.69 5.54
CA GLY A 64 -20.23 -6.04 6.87
C GLY A 64 -19.21 -7.17 6.88
N GLU A 65 -19.31 -8.12 5.94
CA GLU A 65 -18.33 -9.22 5.80
C GLU A 65 -17.01 -8.76 5.18
N LEU A 66 -17.04 -7.70 4.39
CA LEU A 66 -15.87 -7.05 3.79
C LEU A 66 -15.11 -6.15 4.78
N GLY A 67 -15.64 -5.98 6.00
CA GLY A 67 -15.06 -5.10 7.01
C GLY A 67 -15.16 -3.61 6.64
N LEU A 68 -16.07 -3.25 5.74
CA LEU A 68 -16.28 -1.87 5.34
C LEU A 68 -17.12 -1.15 6.39
N ASP A 69 -16.57 -0.06 6.93
CA ASP A 69 -17.26 0.81 7.86
C ASP A 69 -18.06 1.88 7.09
N PRO A 70 -19.40 1.96 7.24
CA PRO A 70 -20.22 2.99 6.59
C PRO A 70 -19.83 4.43 6.94
N SER A 71 -19.11 4.64 8.05
CA SER A 71 -18.62 5.95 8.47
C SER A 71 -17.31 6.36 7.80
N GLN A 72 -16.63 5.42 7.13
CA GLN A 72 -15.42 5.72 6.37
C GLN A 72 -15.75 6.68 5.21
N PRO A 73 -14.91 7.67 4.92
CA PRO A 73 -15.13 8.52 3.75
C PRO A 73 -15.24 7.68 2.48
N LYS A 74 -16.01 8.18 1.51
CA LYS A 74 -16.01 7.64 0.15
C LYS A 74 -14.61 7.83 -0.44
N MET A 75 -13.97 6.72 -0.82
CA MET A 75 -12.67 6.72 -1.47
C MET A 75 -12.65 5.69 -2.58
N THR A 76 -11.92 6.02 -3.65
CA THR A 76 -11.60 5.10 -4.73
C THR A 76 -10.10 4.94 -4.85
N LEU A 77 -9.68 3.75 -5.25
CA LEU A 77 -8.31 3.45 -5.61
C LEU A 77 -8.31 2.60 -6.89
N SER A 78 -7.64 3.08 -7.93
CA SER A 78 -7.32 2.28 -9.11
C SER A 78 -5.83 1.95 -9.05
N MET A 79 -5.47 0.68 -9.01
CA MET A 79 -4.09 0.25 -8.79
C MET A 79 -3.66 -0.78 -9.84
N GLU A 80 -2.42 -0.65 -10.30
CA GLU A 80 -1.75 -1.61 -11.15
C GLU A 80 -0.45 -2.07 -10.47
N ALA A 81 -0.29 -3.39 -10.34
CA ALA A 81 0.92 -4.00 -9.82
C ALA A 81 1.73 -4.64 -10.95
N SER A 82 3.03 -4.37 -10.95
CA SER A 82 3.99 -4.95 -11.90
C SER A 82 4.38 -6.37 -11.49
N GLU A 83 4.98 -7.12 -12.41
CA GLU A 83 5.46 -8.49 -12.16
C GLU A 83 6.52 -8.58 -11.05
N ASP A 84 7.29 -7.51 -10.84
CA ASP A 84 8.28 -7.45 -9.76
C ASP A 84 7.65 -7.23 -8.37
N GLY A 85 6.35 -6.95 -8.34
CA GLY A 85 5.53 -6.70 -7.17
C GLY A 85 5.39 -5.22 -6.83
N SER A 86 6.10 -4.30 -7.50
CA SER A 86 5.87 -2.85 -7.35
C SER A 86 4.44 -2.50 -7.76
N ALA A 87 3.86 -1.45 -7.16
CA ALA A 87 2.49 -1.04 -7.44
C ALA A 87 2.38 0.47 -7.57
N SER A 88 1.55 0.92 -8.49
CA SER A 88 1.22 2.33 -8.68
C SER A 88 -0.27 2.47 -8.96
N GLY A 89 -0.87 3.55 -8.49
CA GLY A 89 -2.28 3.78 -8.68
C GLY A 89 -2.71 5.19 -8.34
N GLU A 90 -3.97 5.49 -8.58
CA GLU A 90 -4.60 6.76 -8.24
C GLU A 90 -5.56 6.53 -7.08
N MET A 91 -5.40 7.30 -6.01
CA MET A 91 -6.27 7.28 -4.84
C MET A 91 -6.99 8.62 -4.72
N MET A 92 -8.32 8.58 -4.63
CA MET A 92 -9.16 9.78 -4.57
C MET A 92 -10.12 9.73 -3.40
N SER A 93 -10.34 10.88 -2.78
CA SER A 93 -11.45 11.19 -1.90
C SER A 93 -11.58 12.71 -1.81
N GLU A 94 -12.76 13.22 -1.46
CA GLU A 94 -12.96 14.68 -1.31
C GLU A 94 -11.94 15.29 -0.34
N LYS A 95 -11.74 14.64 0.81
CA LYS A 95 -10.79 15.11 1.84
C LYS A 95 -9.33 15.10 1.36
N ILE A 96 -8.91 14.06 0.64
CA ILE A 96 -7.56 14.02 0.06
C ILE A 96 -7.40 15.19 -0.91
N CYS A 97 -8.37 15.41 -1.81
CA CYS A 97 -8.26 16.43 -2.83
C CYS A 97 -8.30 17.85 -2.26
N ASP A 98 -9.09 18.09 -1.22
CA ASP A 98 -9.11 19.39 -0.53
C ASP A 98 -7.85 19.66 0.29
N ALA A 99 -7.23 18.63 0.85
CA ALA A 99 -5.99 18.77 1.60
C ALA A 99 -4.74 18.81 0.70
N LEU A 100 -4.89 18.31 -0.54
CA LEU A 100 -3.90 18.33 -1.59
C LEU A 100 -4.44 19.11 -2.80
N PRO A 101 -4.80 20.39 -2.67
CA PRO A 101 -5.54 21.09 -3.72
C PRO A 101 -4.64 21.64 -4.84
N LEU A 102 -3.34 21.38 -4.81
CA LEU A 102 -2.40 21.95 -5.78
C LEU A 102 -2.58 21.34 -7.18
N THR A 103 -2.90 20.05 -7.22
CA THR A 103 -3.11 19.29 -8.46
C THR A 103 -3.92 18.03 -8.19
N TRP A 104 -4.63 17.58 -9.21
CA TRP A 104 -5.37 16.33 -9.23
C TRP A 104 -4.49 15.08 -9.44
N ASP A 105 -3.19 15.26 -9.75
CA ASP A 105 -2.22 14.15 -9.86
C ASP A 105 -1.76 13.68 -8.47
N ILE A 106 -2.55 12.75 -7.91
CA ILE A 106 -2.33 12.11 -6.61
C ILE A 106 -2.16 10.61 -6.83
N ARG A 107 -1.00 10.08 -6.49
CA ARG A 107 -0.63 8.69 -6.74
C ARG A 107 -0.33 7.94 -5.46
N LEU A 108 -0.79 6.70 -5.40
CA LEU A 108 -0.34 5.75 -4.39
C LEU A 108 0.70 4.83 -5.02
N GLU A 109 1.91 4.84 -4.48
CA GLU A 109 3.03 4.06 -5.01
C GLU A 109 3.62 3.14 -3.94
N ALA A 110 4.03 1.94 -4.32
CA ALA A 110 4.81 1.05 -3.50
C ALA A 110 5.95 0.44 -4.31
N ASP A 111 7.16 0.54 -3.79
CA ASP A 111 8.33 -0.08 -4.39
C ASP A 111 8.17 -1.61 -4.43
N ALA A 112 8.98 -2.26 -5.26
CA ALA A 112 9.05 -3.71 -5.28
C ALA A 112 9.39 -4.24 -3.87
N PRO A 113 8.65 -5.24 -3.36
CA PRO A 113 8.87 -5.76 -2.03
C PRO A 113 10.27 -6.36 -1.89
N THR A 114 10.88 -6.12 -0.74
CA THR A 114 12.20 -6.61 -0.35
C THR A 114 12.07 -7.76 0.65
N PHE A 115 13.20 -8.38 1.01
CA PHE A 115 13.23 -9.43 2.04
C PHE A 115 12.68 -8.96 3.41
N ARG A 116 12.72 -7.65 3.69
CA ARG A 116 12.20 -7.10 4.95
C ARG A 116 10.67 -7.20 5.04
N ASP A 117 9.99 -7.08 3.90
CA ASP A 117 8.52 -7.10 3.83
C ASP A 117 7.96 -8.49 4.16
N PHE A 118 8.78 -9.55 4.15
CA PHE A 118 8.39 -10.86 4.67
C PHE A 118 8.05 -10.85 6.17
N PHE A 119 8.66 -9.94 6.93
CA PHE A 119 8.49 -9.85 8.39
C PHE A 119 7.76 -8.57 8.83
N LEU A 120 7.58 -7.61 7.92
CA LEU A 120 7.02 -6.30 8.21
C LEU A 120 5.92 -5.96 7.20
N ASN A 121 4.92 -5.23 7.66
CA ASN A 121 3.85 -4.76 6.78
C ASN A 121 4.41 -3.86 5.68
N ARG A 122 3.98 -4.13 4.45
CA ARG A 122 4.38 -3.39 3.26
C ARG A 122 3.87 -1.95 3.33
N LYS A 123 4.72 -1.01 2.90
CA LYS A 123 4.39 0.41 2.85
C LYS A 123 4.01 0.87 1.46
N PHE A 124 3.02 1.75 1.43
CA PHE A 124 2.55 2.48 0.27
C PHE A 124 2.65 3.97 0.58
N TYR A 125 3.06 4.74 -0.41
CA TYR A 125 3.35 6.16 -0.29
C TYR A 125 2.36 6.92 -1.14
N LEU A 126 1.52 7.72 -0.49
CA LEU A 126 0.67 8.67 -1.19
C LEU A 126 1.53 9.87 -1.56
N LYS A 127 1.56 10.21 -2.84
CA LYS A 127 2.39 11.26 -3.41
C LYS A 127 1.53 12.24 -4.22
N GLN A 128 1.92 13.50 -4.21
CA GLN A 128 1.35 14.54 -5.04
C GLN A 128 2.45 15.24 -5.85
N LEU A 129 2.15 15.63 -7.09
CA LEU A 129 3.02 16.48 -7.88
C LEU A 129 3.08 17.89 -7.29
N HIS A 130 4.24 18.29 -6.77
CA HIS A 130 4.49 19.63 -6.24
C HIS A 130 5.89 20.12 -6.66
N GLU A 131 5.97 21.33 -7.24
CA GLU A 131 7.21 21.91 -7.77
C GLU A 131 7.89 21.04 -8.85
N GLY A 132 7.10 20.36 -9.68
CA GLY A 132 7.63 19.50 -10.76
C GLY A 132 8.20 18.16 -10.28
N ARG A 133 8.03 17.80 -9.01
CA ARG A 133 8.43 16.51 -8.44
C ARG A 133 7.29 15.86 -7.64
N MET A 134 7.25 14.53 -7.63
CA MET A 134 6.34 13.80 -6.75
C MET A 134 6.86 13.85 -5.31
N GLN A 135 6.07 14.41 -4.40
CA GLN A 135 6.39 14.53 -2.98
C GLN A 135 5.47 13.62 -2.16
N THR A 136 6.04 12.91 -1.19
CA THR A 136 5.25 12.03 -0.30
C THR A 136 4.49 12.87 0.72
N VAL A 137 3.18 12.66 0.78
CA VAL A 137 2.25 13.40 1.65
C VAL A 137 1.63 12.50 2.73
N ALA A 138 1.55 11.19 2.48
CA ALA A 138 1.15 10.20 3.48
C ALA A 138 1.82 8.84 3.25
N VAL A 139 1.83 8.02 4.29
CA VAL A 139 2.37 6.65 4.32
C VAL A 139 1.32 5.72 4.89
N LEU A 140 0.98 4.69 4.11
CA LEU A 140 0.02 3.65 4.43
C LEU A 140 0.76 2.33 4.62
N GLU A 141 0.44 1.57 5.67
CA GLU A 141 0.89 0.20 5.86
C GLU A 141 -0.24 -0.75 5.52
N LEU A 142 0.00 -1.73 4.64
CA LEU A 142 -0.95 -2.79 4.34
C LEU A 142 -0.94 -3.80 5.49
N ILE A 143 -2.01 -3.83 6.28
CA ILE A 143 -2.10 -4.61 7.53
C ILE A 143 -2.96 -5.87 7.39
N ASN A 144 -3.80 -5.95 6.36
CA ASN A 144 -4.64 -7.12 6.11
C ASN A 144 -4.99 -7.25 4.62
N GLU A 145 -4.97 -8.48 4.12
CA GLU A 145 -5.42 -8.89 2.77
C GLU A 145 -6.41 -10.06 2.90
N ASP A 146 -7.71 -9.79 2.77
CA ASP A 146 -8.72 -10.84 2.62
C ASP A 146 -8.91 -11.15 1.14
N ARG A 147 -8.04 -12.03 0.62
CA ARG A 147 -8.07 -12.45 -0.79
C ARG A 147 -9.32 -13.22 -1.16
N LYS A 148 -9.95 -13.90 -0.20
CA LYS A 148 -11.16 -14.71 -0.44
C LYS A 148 -12.35 -13.80 -0.72
N ARG A 149 -12.46 -12.70 0.02
CA ARG A 149 -13.56 -11.74 -0.12
C ARG A 149 -13.21 -10.53 -1.00
N GLY A 150 -11.94 -10.35 -1.34
CA GLY A 150 -11.48 -9.21 -2.15
C GLY A 150 -11.45 -7.91 -1.35
N ALA A 151 -10.96 -7.94 -0.11
CA ALA A 151 -10.83 -6.75 0.73
C ALA A 151 -9.40 -6.56 1.23
N MET A 152 -8.97 -5.31 1.38
CA MET A 152 -7.69 -4.97 1.96
C MET A 152 -7.82 -3.82 2.94
N THR A 153 -6.96 -3.79 3.95
CA THR A 153 -6.96 -2.73 4.97
C THR A 153 -5.59 -2.10 5.09
N PHE A 154 -5.58 -0.78 4.97
CA PHE A 154 -4.42 0.06 5.25
C PHE A 154 -4.54 0.69 6.63
N LYS A 155 -3.40 0.77 7.32
CA LYS A 155 -3.20 1.65 8.48
C LYS A 155 -2.44 2.89 8.04
N VAL A 156 -2.94 4.07 8.38
CA VAL A 156 -2.19 5.32 8.16
C VAL A 156 -1.12 5.45 9.25
N VAL A 157 0.14 5.45 8.84
CA VAL A 157 1.30 5.57 9.76
C VAL A 157 2.04 6.89 9.62
N GLY A 158 1.76 7.65 8.56
CA GLY A 158 2.15 9.04 8.43
C GLY A 158 1.13 9.75 7.55
N ASP A 159 0.70 10.94 7.95
CA ASP A 159 -0.17 11.78 7.15
C ASP A 159 0.15 13.24 7.49
N ALA A 160 0.85 13.91 6.57
CA ALA A 160 1.22 15.32 6.75
C ALA A 160 0.01 16.25 6.57
N THR A 161 -1.07 15.76 5.98
CA THR A 161 -2.27 16.53 5.62
C THR A 161 -3.37 16.46 6.68
N GLY A 162 -3.40 15.38 7.46
CA GLY A 162 -4.47 15.06 8.41
C GLY A 162 -5.81 14.70 7.74
N ALA A 163 -5.82 14.48 6.43
CA ALA A 163 -7.02 14.23 5.64
C ALA A 163 -7.48 12.76 5.69
N LEU A 164 -6.56 11.84 5.99
CA LEU A 164 -6.82 10.41 5.94
C LEU A 164 -7.36 9.88 7.28
N PRO A 165 -8.34 8.97 7.27
CA PRO A 165 -8.76 8.28 8.49
C PRO A 165 -7.63 7.36 8.98
N LYS A 166 -7.60 7.02 10.27
CA LYS A 166 -6.53 6.18 10.85
C LYS A 166 -6.37 4.81 10.18
N GLN A 167 -7.47 4.26 9.67
CA GLN A 167 -7.51 3.01 8.92
C GLN A 167 -8.43 3.19 7.72
N ILE A 168 -8.11 2.51 6.63
CA ILE A 168 -8.85 2.54 5.36
C ILE A 168 -9.05 1.10 4.92
N THR A 169 -10.29 0.62 4.93
CA THR A 169 -10.66 -0.67 4.35
C THR A 169 -11.27 -0.43 2.97
N LEU A 170 -10.78 -1.18 1.98
CA LEU A 170 -11.20 -1.11 0.59
C LEU A 170 -11.62 -2.50 0.13
N ALA A 171 -12.69 -2.59 -0.65
CA ALA A 171 -13.08 -3.82 -1.33
C ALA A 171 -13.00 -3.67 -2.85
N LYS A 172 -12.69 -4.78 -3.51
CA LYS A 172 -12.43 -4.86 -4.93
C LYS A 172 -13.73 -4.95 -5.72
N ASN A 173 -13.77 -4.32 -6.89
CA ASN A 173 -14.83 -4.45 -7.90
C ASN A 173 -16.25 -4.18 -7.38
N LEU A 174 -16.39 -3.24 -6.44
CA LEU A 174 -17.72 -2.83 -5.95
C LEU A 174 -18.55 -2.19 -7.09
N PRO A 175 -19.87 -2.45 -7.17
CA PRO A 175 -20.72 -1.92 -8.25
C PRO A 175 -20.68 -0.39 -8.41
N GLN A 176 -20.47 0.32 -7.30
CA GLN A 176 -20.49 1.78 -7.22
C GLN A 176 -19.18 2.43 -7.66
N PHE A 177 -18.11 1.64 -7.86
CA PHE A 177 -16.78 2.18 -8.16
C PHE A 177 -16.80 3.17 -9.33
N LYS A 178 -17.48 2.85 -10.44
CA LYS A 178 -17.47 3.71 -11.63
C LYS A 178 -18.15 5.06 -11.38
N SER A 179 -19.28 5.07 -10.68
CA SER A 179 -19.99 6.30 -10.34
C SER A 179 -19.19 7.13 -9.33
N ASP A 180 -18.67 6.48 -8.29
CA ASP A 180 -17.87 7.14 -7.26
C ASP A 180 -16.56 7.69 -7.81
N PHE A 181 -15.89 6.94 -8.69
CA PHE A 181 -14.68 7.39 -9.36
C PHE A 181 -14.96 8.63 -10.20
N LYS A 182 -16.06 8.64 -10.97
CA LYS A 182 -16.43 9.82 -11.75
C LYS A 182 -16.73 11.03 -10.86
N GLU A 183 -17.55 10.84 -9.83
CA GLU A 183 -17.91 11.89 -8.88
C GLU A 183 -16.67 12.48 -8.20
N LEU A 184 -15.79 11.63 -7.68
CA LEU A 184 -14.55 12.06 -7.04
C LEU A 184 -13.57 12.68 -8.03
N SER A 185 -13.45 12.15 -9.24
CA SER A 185 -12.60 12.72 -10.29
C SER A 185 -13.04 14.13 -10.67
N ASP A 186 -14.34 14.33 -10.89
CA ASP A 186 -14.94 15.64 -11.15
C ASP A 186 -14.70 16.60 -9.95
N TYR A 187 -14.87 16.12 -8.71
CA TYR A 187 -14.59 16.90 -7.49
C TYR A 187 -13.11 17.33 -7.38
N CYS A 188 -12.19 16.39 -7.59
CA CYS A 188 -10.76 16.61 -7.48
C CYS A 188 -10.23 17.53 -8.57
N ALA A 189 -10.81 17.48 -9.78
CA ALA A 189 -10.50 18.42 -10.86
C ALA A 189 -10.88 19.87 -10.50
N ASP A 190 -11.96 20.05 -9.75
CA ASP A 190 -12.44 21.37 -9.30
C ASP A 190 -11.71 21.90 -8.05
N SER A 191 -11.11 21.02 -7.24
CA SER A 191 -10.50 21.40 -5.96
C SER A 191 -9.39 22.47 -6.08
N PRO A 192 -8.46 22.42 -7.06
CA PRO A 192 -7.49 23.49 -7.25
C PRO A 192 -8.11 24.85 -7.52
N THR A 193 -9.16 24.89 -8.34
CA THR A 193 -9.87 26.15 -8.63
C THR A 193 -10.53 26.71 -7.37
N LYS A 194 -11.15 25.85 -6.54
CA LYS A 194 -11.74 26.25 -5.25
C LYS A 194 -10.67 26.83 -4.32
N PHE A 195 -9.54 26.13 -4.17
CA PHE A 195 -8.45 26.57 -3.33
C PHE A 195 -7.89 27.93 -3.73
N TRP A 196 -7.63 28.15 -5.03
CA TRP A 196 -7.13 29.43 -5.47
C TRP A 196 -8.17 30.54 -5.31
N LYS A 197 -9.45 30.30 -5.61
CA LYS A 197 -10.51 31.28 -5.35
C LYS A 197 -10.51 31.72 -3.88
N ASP A 198 -10.48 30.77 -2.95
CA ASP A 198 -10.44 31.05 -1.52
C ASP A 198 -9.18 31.79 -1.11
N TYR A 199 -8.02 31.40 -1.66
CA TYR A 199 -6.74 32.06 -1.41
C TYR A 199 -6.76 33.54 -1.84
N TYR A 200 -7.25 33.83 -3.05
CA TYR A 200 -7.38 35.21 -3.55
C TYR A 200 -8.40 36.02 -2.73
N GLN A 201 -9.54 35.42 -2.39
CA GLN A 201 -10.56 36.08 -1.55
C GLN A 201 -10.02 36.45 -0.17
N ARG A 202 -9.26 35.55 0.49
CA ARG A 202 -8.60 35.84 1.77
C ARG A 202 -7.57 36.97 1.68
N GLN A 203 -6.99 37.18 0.50
CA GLN A 203 -6.11 38.32 0.23
C GLN A 203 -6.85 39.59 -0.19
N GLY A 204 -8.19 39.60 -0.21
CA GLY A 204 -9.00 40.71 -0.69
C GLY A 204 -8.86 40.97 -2.19
N LYS A 205 -8.40 39.97 -2.96
CA LYS A 205 -8.19 40.05 -4.41
C LYS A 205 -9.27 39.30 -5.16
N LYS A 206 -9.54 39.71 -6.40
CA LYS A 206 -10.40 38.97 -7.32
C LYS A 206 -9.59 37.81 -7.92
N PHE A 207 -10.15 36.61 -7.89
CA PHE A 207 -9.60 35.47 -8.61
C PHE A 207 -9.61 35.77 -10.13
N PRO A 208 -8.47 35.63 -10.83
CA PRO A 208 -8.36 35.95 -12.26
C PRO A 208 -9.23 35.04 -13.15
#